data_AF-G7EW54-F1
#
_entry.id   AF-G7EW54-F1
#
_cell.length_a   1.000
_cell.length_b   1.000
_cell.length_c   1.000
_cell.angle_alpha   90.00
_cell.angle_beta   90.00
_cell.angle_gamma   90.00
#
_symmetry.space_group_name_H-M   'P 1'
#
loop_
_entity.id
_entity.type
_entity.pdbx_description
1 polymer ?
#
loop_
_entity_poly.entity_id
_entity_poly.type
_entity_poly.pdbx_seq_one_letter_code
_entity_poly.pdbx_strand_id
1 'polypeptide(L)'
;MDYLSAGHFEVYDDIAKACEKKGLESQQLANTIYPRISDTTDIALDFNDKYAEVDAEDLLVGFDNDLSVMGEALEARFALEDELIDNLYSNHAD
;
A
#
# COMPACT_ATOMS: atom_id res chain seq x y z
N MET A 1 -3.69 7.98 -7.01
CA MET A 1 -4.31 6.83 -7.69
C MET A 1 -3.31 5.98 -8.44
N ASP A 2 -2.56 6.51 -9.42
CA ASP A 2 -1.62 5.71 -10.23
C ASP A 2 -0.66 4.83 -9.42
N TYR A 3 -0.07 5.39 -8.35
CA TYR A 3 0.83 4.65 -7.45
C TYR A 3 0.17 3.44 -6.77
N LEU A 4 -1.11 3.54 -6.40
CA LEU A 4 -1.85 2.45 -5.77
C LEU A 4 -2.21 1.37 -6.79
N SER A 5 -2.68 1.80 -7.96
CA SER A 5 -3.05 0.93 -9.08
C SER A 5 -1.85 0.15 -9.61
N ALA A 6 -0.68 0.78 -9.75
CA ALA A 6 0.55 0.10 -10.15
C ALA A 6 0.92 -1.02 -9.16
N GLY A 7 0.73 -0.78 -7.86
CA GLY A 7 0.88 -1.80 -6.82
C GLY A 7 0.01 -3.03 -7.09
N HIS A 8 -1.31 -2.85 -7.13
CA HIS A 8 -2.28 -3.94 -7.25
C HIS A 8 -2.24 -4.70 -8.58
N PHE A 9 -2.02 -4.01 -9.69
CA PHE A 9 -2.16 -4.62 -11.02
C PHE A 9 -0.83 -5.04 -11.65
N GLU A 10 0.29 -4.46 -11.23
CA GLU A 10 1.59 -4.69 -11.89
C GLU A 10 2.63 -5.26 -10.94
N VAL A 11 2.75 -4.72 -9.72
CA VAL A 11 3.90 -5.01 -8.85
C VAL A 11 3.64 -6.17 -7.89
N TYR A 12 2.46 -6.25 -7.24
CA TYR A 12 2.25 -7.20 -6.16
C TYR A 12 2.16 -8.66 -6.62
N ASP A 13 1.69 -8.93 -7.83
CA ASP A 13 1.69 -10.29 -8.39
C ASP A 13 3.12 -10.81 -8.64
N ASP A 14 4.00 -9.94 -9.12
CA ASP A 14 5.42 -10.27 -9.31
C ASP A 14 6.14 -10.47 -7.97
N ILE A 15 5.83 -9.66 -6.96
CA ILE A 15 6.33 -9.85 -5.59
C ILE A 15 5.81 -11.17 -5.00
N ALA A 16 4.54 -11.52 -5.19
CA ALA A 16 3.97 -12.75 -4.66
C ALA A 16 4.68 -13.99 -5.24
N LYS A 17 4.91 -13.99 -6.56
CA LYS A 17 5.68 -15.03 -7.26
C LYS A 17 7.13 -15.07 -6.79
N ALA A 18 7.76 -13.94 -6.50
CA ALA A 18 9.12 -13.88 -6.00
C ALA A 18 9.21 -14.46 -4.57
N CYS A 19 8.25 -14.12 -3.70
CA CYS A 19 8.14 -14.66 -2.35
C CYS A 19 7.90 -16.17 -2.32
N GLU A 20 7.01 -16.68 -3.20
CA GLU A 20 6.79 -18.12 -3.36
C GLU A 20 8.08 -18.87 -3.75
N LYS A 21 8.87 -18.29 -4.66
CA LYS A 21 10.17 -18.86 -5.07
C LYS A 21 11.22 -18.81 -3.97
N LYS A 22 11.19 -17.79 -3.11
CA LYS A 22 12.16 -17.63 -2.01
C LYS A 22 11.95 -18.66 -0.90
N GLY A 23 10.70 -19.01 -0.59
CA GLY A 23 10.38 -20.10 0.33
C GLY A 23 9.16 -19.83 1.20
N LEU A 24 8.81 -20.81 2.03
CA LEU A 24 7.57 -20.78 2.83
C LEU A 24 7.50 -19.58 3.79
N GLU A 25 8.62 -19.21 4.43
CA GLU A 25 8.67 -18.08 5.36
C GLU A 25 8.41 -16.75 4.64
N SER A 26 9.05 -16.55 3.49
CA SER A 26 8.83 -15.37 2.62
C SER A 26 7.38 -15.31 2.12
N GLN A 27 6.79 -16.45 1.76
CA GLN A 27 5.39 -16.51 1.34
C GLN A 27 4.44 -16.19 2.50
N GLN A 28 4.72 -16.70 3.70
CA GLN A 28 3.93 -16.40 4.90
C GLN A 28 3.98 -14.91 5.25
N LEU A 29 5.15 -14.29 5.16
CA LEU A 29 5.29 -12.85 5.37
C LEU A 29 4.48 -12.04 4.34
N ALA A 30 4.56 -12.39 3.06
CA ALA A 30 3.76 -11.71 2.04
C ALA A 30 2.25 -11.83 2.32
N ASN A 31 1.79 -13.01 2.76
CA ASN A 31 0.38 -13.24 3.12
C ASN A 31 -0.09 -12.43 4.34
N THR A 32 0.80 -12.02 5.25
CA THR A 32 0.44 -11.13 6.37
C THR A 32 0.48 -9.66 5.99
N ILE A 33 1.34 -9.27 5.04
CA ILE A 33 1.50 -7.89 4.60
C ILE A 33 0.40 -7.46 3.62
N TYR A 34 0.04 -8.30 2.63
CA TYR A 34 -0.92 -7.91 1.59
C TYR A 34 -2.27 -7.40 2.13
N PRO A 35 -2.90 -8.04 3.14
CA PRO A 35 -4.13 -7.50 3.72
C PRO A 35 -3.95 -6.08 4.27
N ARG A 36 -2.82 -5.81 4.95
CA ARG A 36 -2.53 -4.49 5.52
C ARG A 36 -2.31 -3.43 4.44
N ILE A 37 -1.69 -3.80 3.32
CA ILE A 37 -1.58 -2.92 2.14
C ILE A 37 -2.97 -2.65 1.54
N SER A 38 -3.85 -3.66 1.51
CA SER A 38 -5.23 -3.50 1.06
C SER A 38 -5.97 -2.48 1.91
N ASP A 39 -5.84 -2.55 3.24
CA ASP A 39 -6.46 -1.58 4.16
C ASP A 39 -6.03 -0.13 3.84
N THR A 40 -4.75 0.09 3.52
CA THR A 40 -4.26 1.42 3.12
C THR A 40 -4.78 1.87 1.75
N THR A 41 -5.09 0.91 0.87
CA THR A 41 -5.68 1.20 -0.44
C THR A 41 -7.12 1.67 -0.28
N ASP A 42 -7.88 1.03 0.62
CA ASP A 42 -9.27 1.40 0.89
C ASP A 42 -9.35 2.83 1.44
N ILE A 43 -8.47 3.20 2.39
CA ILE A 43 -8.37 4.58 2.90
C ILE A 43 -8.12 5.58 1.76
N ALA A 44 -7.23 5.23 0.85
CA ALA A 44 -6.88 6.10 -0.26
C ALA A 44 -7.99 6.21 -1.32
N LEU A 45 -8.73 5.14 -1.56
CA LEU A 45 -9.92 5.14 -2.40
C LEU A 45 -11.02 6.00 -1.78
N ASP A 46 -11.29 5.83 -0.49
CA ASP A 46 -12.27 6.65 0.24
C ASP A 46 -11.91 8.14 0.17
N PHE A 47 -10.63 8.48 0.35
CA PHE A 47 -10.15 9.85 0.20
C PHE A 47 -10.34 10.36 -1.23
N ASN A 48 -9.94 9.56 -2.23
CA ASN A 48 -10.10 9.93 -3.63
C ASN A 48 -11.58 10.16 -3.98
N ASP A 49 -12.46 9.22 -3.63
CA ASP A 49 -13.89 9.28 -3.95
C ASP A 49 -14.57 10.47 -3.27
N LYS A 50 -14.16 10.81 -2.05
CA LYS A 50 -14.67 11.98 -1.33
C LYS A 50 -14.29 13.32 -1.97
N TYR A 51 -13.14 13.38 -2.65
CA TYR A 51 -12.55 14.63 -3.14
C TYR A 51 -12.37 14.69 -4.67
N ALA A 52 -12.77 13.67 -5.42
CA ALA A 52 -12.55 13.59 -6.87
C ALA A 52 -13.39 14.59 -7.68
N GLU A 53 -14.56 14.96 -7.18
CA GLU A 53 -15.54 15.82 -7.88
C GLU A 53 -15.81 17.14 -7.13
N VAL A 54 -14.84 17.63 -6.34
CA VAL A 54 -15.01 18.91 -5.63
C VAL A 54 -14.82 20.10 -6.56
N ASP A 55 -15.72 21.07 -6.47
CA ASP A 55 -15.67 22.33 -7.19
C ASP A 55 -14.94 23.42 -6.39
N ALA A 56 -14.55 24.52 -7.05
CA ALA A 56 -13.79 25.60 -6.41
C ALA A 56 -14.57 26.31 -5.28
N GLU A 57 -15.89 26.25 -5.32
CA GLU A 57 -16.78 26.84 -4.32
C GLU A 57 -17.07 25.90 -3.13
N ASP A 58 -16.65 24.64 -3.19
CA ASP A 58 -16.95 23.66 -2.15
C ASP A 58 -16.14 23.91 -0.88
N LEU A 59 -16.84 23.92 0.25
CA LEU A 59 -16.22 23.93 1.56
C LEU A 59 -15.71 22.53 1.88
N LEU A 60 -14.39 22.35 1.82
CA LEU A 60 -13.68 21.09 2.11
C LEU A 60 -13.62 20.79 3.61
N VAL A 61 -14.78 20.67 4.25
CA VAL A 61 -14.89 20.41 5.69
C VAL A 61 -14.22 19.07 6.03
N GLY A 62 -13.26 19.12 6.97
CA GLY A 62 -12.52 17.94 7.43
C GLY A 62 -11.35 17.52 6.54
N PHE A 63 -11.07 18.24 5.44
CA PHE A 63 -9.99 17.88 4.52
C PHE A 63 -8.62 17.77 5.18
N ASP A 64 -8.26 18.70 6.06
CA ASP A 64 -6.97 18.63 6.77
C ASP A 64 -6.83 17.34 7.59
N ASN A 65 -7.92 16.89 8.23
CA ASN A 65 -7.93 15.65 8.99
C ASN A 65 -7.82 14.44 8.06
N ASP A 66 -8.60 14.42 6.98
CA ASP A 66 -8.63 13.29 6.06
C ASP A 66 -7.31 13.18 5.28
N LEU A 67 -6.67 14.31 5.00
CA LEU A 67 -5.32 14.37 4.42
C LEU A 67 -4.27 13.85 5.41
N SER A 68 -4.41 14.15 6.71
CA SER A 68 -3.54 13.59 7.75
C SER A 68 -3.66 12.06 7.81
N VAL A 69 -4.89 11.54 7.84
CA VAL A 69 -5.17 10.10 7.83
C VAL A 69 -4.60 9.43 6.58
N MET A 70 -4.77 10.06 5.41
CA MET A 70 -4.17 9.58 4.16
C MET A 70 -2.65 9.57 4.22
N GLY A 71 -2.02 10.59 4.82
CA GLY A 71 -0.57 10.65 5.03
C GLY A 71 -0.06 9.52 5.92
N GLU A 72 -0.73 9.26 7.04
CA GLU A 72 -0.41 8.14 7.95
C GLU A 72 -0.60 6.78 7.26
N ALA A 73 -1.65 6.62 6.46
CA ALA A 73 -1.88 5.41 5.68
C ALA A 73 -0.78 5.16 4.64
N LEU A 74 -0.31 6.21 3.97
CA LEU A 74 0.82 6.12 3.03
C LEU A 74 2.13 5.77 3.73
N GLU A 75 2.42 6.38 4.89
CA GLU A 75 3.60 6.03 5.68
C GLU A 75 3.59 4.55 6.08
N ALA A 76 2.46 4.07 6.60
CA ALA A 76 2.28 2.67 6.95
C ALA A 76 2.45 1.76 5.71
N ARG A 77 1.92 2.17 4.55
CA ARG A 77 2.08 1.44 3.28
C ARG A 77 3.54 1.35 2.86
N PHE A 78 4.30 2.44 2.93
CA PHE A 78 5.72 2.44 2.58
C PHE A 78 6.52 1.49 3.46
N ALA A 79 6.28 1.49 4.77
CA ALA A 79 6.96 0.57 5.68
C ALA A 79 6.66 -0.92 5.36
N LEU A 80 5.42 -1.23 4.95
CA LEU A 80 5.03 -2.57 4.51
C LEU A 80 5.69 -2.98 3.19
N GLU A 81 5.77 -2.06 2.23
CA GLU A 81 6.43 -2.28 0.95
C GLU A 81 7.94 -2.46 1.13
N ASP A 82 8.56 -1.67 2.00
CA ASP A 82 9.97 -1.82 2.39
C ASP A 82 10.20 -3.19 3.03
N GLU A 83 9.32 -3.66 3.92
CA GLU A 83 9.41 -4.99 4.51
C GLU A 83 9.34 -6.12 3.46
N LEU A 84 8.52 -5.98 2.42
CA LEU A 84 8.47 -6.92 1.29
C LEU A 84 9.77 -6.89 0.47
N ILE A 85 10.28 -5.70 0.16
CA ILE A 85 11.51 -5.49 -0.60
C ILE A 85 12.69 -6.08 0.18
N ASP A 86 12.83 -5.73 1.46
CA ASP A 86 13.85 -6.25 2.35
C ASP A 86 13.76 -7.77 2.43
N ASN A 87 12.55 -8.32 2.59
CA ASN A 87 12.37 -9.76 2.55
C ASN A 87 12.78 -10.39 1.21
N LEU A 88 12.70 -9.72 0.06
CA LEU A 88 13.20 -10.29 -1.20
C LEU A 88 14.72 -10.23 -1.30
N TYR A 89 15.33 -9.10 -0.94
CA TYR A 89 16.74 -8.81 -1.17
C TYR A 89 17.66 -9.09 0.03
N SER A 90 17.10 -9.45 1.19
CA SER A 90 17.84 -10.02 2.30
C SER A 90 18.44 -11.36 1.87
N ASN A 91 19.69 -11.30 1.40
CA ASN A 91 20.52 -12.48 1.30
C ASN A 91 20.71 -13.00 2.72
N HIS A 92 20.19 -14.19 3.03
CA HIS A 92 20.73 -14.97 4.13
C HIS A 92 22.20 -15.24 3.78
N ALA A 93 23.09 -14.35 4.21
CA ALA A 93 24.49 -14.65 4.36
C ALA A 93 24.63 -15.37 5.69
N ASP A 94 24.32 -16.67 5.69
CA ASP A 94 24.75 -17.63 6.71
C ASP A 94 25.04 -18.98 6.05
#